data_AF-A0A7W1N342-F1
#
_entry.id   AF-A0A7W1N342-F1
#
_cell.length_a   1.000
_cell.length_b   1.000
_cell.length_c   1.000
_cell.angle_alpha   90.00
_cell.angle_beta   90.00
_cell.angle_gamma   90.00
#
_symmetry.space_group_name_H-M   'P 1'
#
loop_
_entity.id
_entity.type
_entity.pdbx_description
1 polymer ?
#
loop_
_entity_poly.entity_id
_entity_poly.type
_entity_poly.pdbx_seq_one_letter_code
_entity_poly.pdbx_strand_id
1 'polypeptide(L)'
;MRATGINHVSISATDLEASTRFYEEVFGMERIPTPIFATPVQWLRIGDLQLHIFLEESGTPPSRHHLGITIDDFEAAYEAVSDRMSGEWGAELVELPSGQVQLYFRDPGGNLIELNWPDASTVDRSRYTTLGRLVDRVPQTAESAQAVLYLEGTRS
;
A
#
# COMPACT_ATOMS: atom_id res chain seq x y z
N MET A 1 18.88 22.84 7.39
CA MET A 1 18.21 22.17 6.26
C MET A 1 17.06 21.34 6.82
N ARG A 2 15.91 21.28 6.13
CA ARG A 2 14.72 20.50 6.55
C ARG A 2 14.11 19.81 5.33
N ALA A 3 13.67 18.55 5.48
CA ALA A 3 12.84 17.90 4.48
C ALA A 3 11.42 18.49 4.53
N THR A 4 10.78 18.64 3.37
CA THR A 4 9.45 19.25 3.23
C THR A 4 8.35 18.25 2.90
N GLY A 5 8.70 17.01 2.59
CA GLY A 5 7.77 15.93 2.26
C GLY A 5 8.49 14.76 1.61
N ILE A 6 7.73 13.68 1.40
CA ILE A 6 8.10 12.63 0.46
C ILE A 6 7.82 13.19 -0.94
N ASN A 7 8.73 12.98 -1.89
CA ASN A 7 8.53 13.42 -3.27
C ASN A 7 8.00 12.29 -4.15
N HIS A 8 8.62 11.11 -4.03
CA HIS A 8 8.23 9.90 -4.76
C HIS A 8 8.72 8.67 -3.99
N VAL A 9 8.19 7.51 -4.37
CA VAL A 9 8.70 6.18 -3.99
C VAL A 9 9.04 5.42 -5.26
N SER A 10 10.10 4.62 -5.22
CA SER A 10 10.49 3.75 -6.34
C SER A 10 10.35 2.28 -5.94
N ILE A 11 9.84 1.48 -6.87
CA ILE A 11 9.71 0.03 -6.73
C ILE A 11 10.25 -0.67 -7.98
N SER A 12 10.61 -1.95 -7.81
CA SER A 12 11.09 -2.80 -8.90
C SER A 12 9.94 -3.59 -9.51
N ALA A 13 10.01 -3.84 -10.81
CA ALA A 13 9.11 -4.71 -11.55
C ALA A 13 9.91 -5.64 -12.45
N THR A 14 9.50 -6.90 -12.53
CA THR A 14 10.05 -7.87 -13.50
C THR A 14 9.37 -7.77 -14.86
N ASP A 15 8.14 -7.24 -14.89
CA ASP A 15 7.40 -6.84 -16.09
C ASP A 15 6.86 -5.42 -15.88
N LEU A 16 7.50 -4.44 -16.51
CA LEU A 16 7.20 -3.03 -16.32
C LEU A 16 5.77 -2.68 -16.75
N GLU A 17 5.30 -3.20 -17.89
CA GLU A 17 3.98 -2.86 -18.41
C GLU A 17 2.88 -3.56 -17.60
N ALA A 18 3.08 -4.82 -17.20
CA ALA A 18 2.13 -5.52 -16.34
C ALA A 18 1.97 -4.83 -14.97
N SER A 19 3.08 -4.41 -14.35
CA SER A 19 3.04 -3.63 -13.09
C SER A 19 2.38 -2.27 -13.31
N THR A 20 2.73 -1.54 -14.37
CA THR A 20 2.13 -0.23 -14.65
C THR A 20 0.62 -0.34 -14.79
N ARG A 21 0.15 -1.27 -15.64
CA ARG A 21 -1.29 -1.49 -15.87
C ARG A 21 -2.02 -1.88 -14.58
N PHE A 22 -1.41 -2.68 -13.72
CA PHE A 22 -2.00 -3.04 -12.43
C PHE A 22 -2.31 -1.80 -11.58
N TYR A 23 -1.37 -0.87 -11.45
CA TYR A 23 -1.58 0.35 -10.66
C TYR A 23 -2.58 1.32 -11.32
N GLU A 24 -2.63 1.38 -12.65
CA GLU A 24 -3.64 2.15 -13.38
C GLU A 24 -5.06 1.59 -13.19
N GLU A 25 -5.22 0.27 -13.35
CA GLU A 25 -6.53 -0.38 -13.33
C GLU A 25 -7.08 -0.58 -11.91
N VAL A 26 -6.23 -0.95 -10.96
CA VAL A 26 -6.66 -1.27 -9.58
C VAL A 26 -6.76 -0.02 -8.71
N PHE A 27 -5.83 0.92 -8.86
CA PHE A 27 -5.74 2.09 -7.98
C PHE A 27 -6.00 3.42 -8.70
N GLY A 28 -6.37 3.38 -9.99
CA GLY A 28 -6.67 4.59 -10.75
C GLY A 28 -5.47 5.54 -10.90
N MET A 29 -4.24 5.05 -10.71
CA MET A 29 -3.05 5.89 -10.84
C MET A 29 -2.89 6.36 -12.29
N GLU A 30 -2.46 7.60 -12.48
CA GLU A 30 -2.32 8.17 -13.82
C GLU A 30 -0.91 7.97 -14.35
N ARG A 31 -0.75 7.36 -15.52
CA ARG A 31 0.53 7.29 -16.23
C ARG A 31 0.95 8.67 -16.74
N ILE A 32 2.15 9.09 -16.35
CA ILE A 32 2.68 10.43 -16.67
C ILE A 32 3.96 10.36 -17.52
N PRO A 33 4.33 11.45 -18.23
CA PRO A 33 5.56 11.50 -19.00
C PRO A 33 6.79 11.17 -18.16
N THR A 34 7.63 10.25 -18.66
CA THR A 34 8.81 9.76 -17.96
C THR A 34 10.07 10.07 -18.77
N PRO A 35 11.11 10.67 -18.18
CA PRO A 35 12.40 10.83 -18.86
C PRO A 35 13.00 9.49 -19.24
N ILE A 36 13.80 9.47 -20.31
CA ILE A 36 14.53 8.27 -20.71
C ILE A 36 15.77 8.12 -19.81
N PHE A 37 15.86 7.00 -19.09
CA PHE A 37 17.02 6.60 -18.30
C PHE A 37 17.72 5.38 -18.91
N ALA A 38 18.88 5.01 -18.37
CA ALA A 38 19.60 3.80 -18.77
C ALA A 38 18.81 2.52 -18.47
N THR A 39 18.02 2.53 -17.38
CA THR A 39 17.09 1.47 -17.01
C THR A 39 15.68 1.90 -17.39
N PRO A 40 14.87 1.06 -18.07
CA PRO A 40 13.48 1.36 -18.33
C PRO A 40 12.71 1.65 -17.04
N VAL A 41 11.92 2.72 -17.07
CA VAL A 41 11.12 3.18 -15.93
C VAL A 41 9.83 3.80 -16.45
N GLN A 42 8.75 3.62 -15.69
CA GLN A 42 7.48 4.32 -15.90
C GLN A 42 7.08 5.04 -14.61
N TRP A 43 6.68 6.29 -14.73
CA TRP A 43 6.15 7.09 -13.63
C TRP A 43 4.63 7.08 -13.63
N LEU A 44 4.05 6.95 -12.45
CA LEU A 44 2.62 7.08 -12.19
C LEU A 44 2.38 8.19 -11.16
N ARG A 45 1.27 8.91 -11.28
CA ARG A 45 0.80 9.90 -10.30
C ARG A 45 -0.21 9.25 -9.36
N ILE A 46 -0.02 9.47 -8.05
CA ILE A 46 -0.96 9.12 -6.98
C ILE A 46 -1.14 10.35 -6.07
N GLY A 47 -2.32 10.97 -6.11
CA GLY A 47 -2.56 12.26 -5.46
C GLY A 47 -1.54 13.31 -5.94
N ASP A 48 -0.79 13.87 -4.98
CA ASP A 48 0.30 14.84 -5.18
C ASP A 48 1.70 14.20 -5.27
N LEU A 49 1.80 12.86 -5.18
CA LEU A 49 3.05 12.10 -5.20
C LEU A 49 3.23 11.34 -6.51
N GLN A 50 4.41 10.76 -6.68
CA GLN A 50 4.73 9.87 -7.81
C GLN A 50 5.18 8.50 -7.32
N LEU A 51 4.82 7.48 -8.08
CA LEU A 51 5.37 6.13 -8.02
C LEU A 51 6.26 5.92 -9.24
N HIS A 52 7.52 5.54 -9.04
CA HIS A 52 8.46 5.21 -10.10
C HIS A 52 8.66 3.70 -10.16
N ILE A 53 8.29 3.08 -11.26
CA ILE A 53 8.39 1.63 -11.44
C ILE A 53 9.58 1.35 -12.36
N PHE A 54 10.64 0.74 -11.83
CA PHE A 54 11.83 0.39 -12.59
C PHE A 54 11.77 -1.07 -13.05
N LEU A 55 12.18 -1.32 -14.29
CA LEU A 55 12.40 -2.69 -14.75
C LEU A 55 13.68 -3.25 -14.09
N GLU A 56 13.54 -4.30 -13.30
CA GLU A 56 14.66 -5.06 -12.75
C GLU A 56 14.47 -6.56 -13.03
N GLU A 57 15.40 -7.13 -13.79
CA GLU A 57 15.30 -8.53 -14.28
C GLU A 57 15.51 -9.59 -13.18
N SER A 58 16.07 -9.20 -12.03
CA SER A 58 16.37 -10.13 -10.95
C SER A 58 16.32 -9.46 -9.59
N GLY A 59 15.77 -10.16 -8.60
CA GLY A 59 15.73 -9.74 -7.22
C GLY A 59 14.45 -10.19 -6.55
N THR A 60 14.55 -10.65 -5.30
CA THR A 60 13.37 -10.82 -4.46
C THR A 60 13.18 -9.51 -3.70
N PRO A 61 12.04 -8.81 -3.86
CA PRO A 61 11.76 -7.62 -3.06
C PRO A 61 11.91 -7.93 -1.56
N PRO A 62 12.45 -7.01 -0.75
CA PRO A 62 12.56 -7.22 0.69
C PRO A 62 11.21 -7.57 1.31
N SER A 63 11.20 -8.52 2.26
CA SER A 63 9.93 -9.06 2.78
C SER A 63 9.08 -8.04 3.52
N ARG A 64 9.70 -7.05 4.19
CA ARG A 64 9.00 -6.06 5.03
C ARG A 64 8.91 -4.65 4.45
N HIS A 65 9.75 -4.28 3.48
CA HIS A 65 9.66 -2.94 2.89
C HIS A 65 8.41 -2.87 2.04
N HIS A 66 7.61 -1.82 2.23
CA HIS A 66 6.31 -1.71 1.58
C HIS A 66 5.99 -0.29 1.14
N LEU A 67 5.08 -0.22 0.16
CA LEU A 67 4.42 1.02 -0.25
C LEU A 67 3.05 1.09 0.44
N GLY A 68 2.89 2.08 1.32
CA GLY A 68 1.61 2.40 1.97
C GLY A 68 0.76 3.31 1.09
N ILE A 69 -0.49 2.91 0.82
CA ILE A 69 -1.44 3.62 -0.03
C ILE A 69 -2.73 3.84 0.76
N THR A 70 -3.18 5.08 0.88
CA THR A 70 -4.55 5.37 1.32
C THR A 70 -5.52 5.05 0.19
N ILE A 71 -6.61 4.37 0.51
CA ILE A 71 -7.69 4.04 -0.43
C ILE A 71 -9.01 4.69 0.00
N ASP A 72 -9.90 4.92 -0.97
CA ASP A 72 -11.21 5.55 -0.78
C ASP A 72 -12.39 4.58 -0.90
N ASP A 73 -12.13 3.34 -1.34
CA ASP A 73 -13.08 2.23 -1.35
C ASP A 73 -12.41 0.92 -0.88
N PHE A 74 -12.69 0.52 0.37
CA PHE A 74 -12.11 -0.69 0.95
C PHE A 74 -12.60 -1.98 0.27
N GLU A 75 -13.88 -2.06 -0.09
CA GLU A 75 -14.47 -3.26 -0.65
C GLU A 75 -13.93 -3.52 -2.05
N ALA A 76 -13.96 -2.49 -2.91
CA ALA A 76 -13.45 -2.59 -4.27
C ALA A 76 -11.95 -2.94 -4.28
N ALA A 77 -11.18 -2.32 -3.38
CA ALA A 77 -9.75 -2.61 -3.26
C ALA A 77 -9.48 -4.04 -2.80
N TYR A 78 -10.22 -4.53 -1.78
CA TYR A 78 -10.08 -5.90 -1.30
C TYR A 78 -10.41 -6.93 -2.39
N GLU A 79 -11.53 -6.76 -3.09
CA GLU A 79 -11.94 -7.65 -4.19
C GLU A 79 -10.90 -7.65 -5.33
N ALA A 80 -10.30 -6.50 -5.65
CA ALA A 80 -9.30 -6.40 -6.71
C ALA A 80 -7.97 -7.12 -6.39
N VAL A 81 -7.62 -7.28 -5.11
CA VAL A 81 -6.32 -7.82 -4.68
C VAL A 81 -6.41 -9.16 -3.95
N SER A 82 -7.60 -9.70 -3.70
CA SER A 82 -7.80 -10.92 -2.89
C SER A 82 -6.98 -12.11 -3.37
N ASP A 83 -6.89 -12.32 -4.69
CA ASP A 83 -6.13 -13.44 -5.27
C ASP A 83 -4.61 -13.28 -5.14
N ARG A 84 -4.16 -12.09 -4.73
CA ARG A 84 -2.76 -11.75 -4.46
C ARG A 84 -2.43 -11.73 -2.98
N MET A 85 -3.41 -12.02 -2.12
CA MET A 85 -3.24 -12.05 -0.69
C MET A 85 -2.54 -13.34 -0.22
N SER A 86 -1.26 -13.50 -0.54
CA SER A 86 -0.49 -14.71 -0.22
C SER A 86 0.94 -14.43 0.26
N GLY A 87 1.52 -15.38 0.98
CA GLY A 87 2.89 -15.30 1.49
C GLY A 87 3.02 -14.57 2.83
N GLU A 88 4.27 -14.43 3.30
CA GLU A 88 4.58 -13.72 4.55
C GLU A 88 4.20 -12.24 4.42
N TRP A 89 3.41 -11.75 5.39
CA TRP A 89 2.77 -10.43 5.41
C TRP A 89 1.74 -10.17 4.31
N GLY A 90 1.65 -11.01 3.27
CA GLY A 90 0.75 -10.78 2.14
C GLY A 90 -0.71 -11.21 2.35
N ALA A 91 -1.10 -11.68 3.53
CA ALA A 91 -2.48 -12.08 3.83
C ALA A 91 -2.97 -11.49 5.16
N GLU A 92 -2.39 -10.36 5.57
CA GLU A 92 -2.72 -9.75 6.85
C GLU A 92 -3.72 -8.62 6.68
N LEU A 93 -4.80 -8.70 7.44
CA LEU A 93 -5.81 -7.68 7.58
C LEU A 93 -5.91 -7.32 9.06
N VAL A 94 -5.48 -6.10 9.39
CA VAL A 94 -5.23 -5.66 10.77
C VAL A 94 -6.00 -4.40 11.08
N GLU A 95 -6.70 -4.39 12.20
CA GLU A 95 -7.21 -3.16 12.81
C GLU A 95 -6.21 -2.64 13.84
N LEU A 96 -5.74 -1.41 13.64
CA LEU A 96 -4.85 -0.70 14.54
C LEU A 96 -5.59 -0.18 15.78
N PRO A 97 -4.87 0.17 16.87
CA PRO A 97 -5.47 0.77 18.06
C PRO A 97 -6.30 2.04 17.77
N SER A 98 -5.94 2.77 16.70
CA SER A 98 -6.67 3.93 16.22
C SER A 98 -8.02 3.63 15.57
N GLY A 99 -8.34 2.36 15.32
CA GLY A 99 -9.49 1.93 14.53
C GLY A 99 -9.25 1.95 13.02
N GLN A 100 -8.06 2.34 12.55
CA GLN A 100 -7.70 2.28 11.13
C GLN A 100 -7.37 0.84 10.73
N VAL A 101 -7.57 0.51 9.46
CA VAL A 101 -7.34 -0.84 8.92
C VAL A 101 -6.18 -0.83 7.94
N GLN A 102 -5.31 -1.83 8.07
CA GLN A 102 -4.21 -2.15 7.17
C GLN A 102 -4.49 -3.48 6.48
N LEU A 103 -4.44 -3.48 5.15
CA LEU A 103 -4.54 -4.67 4.30
C LEU A 103 -3.23 -4.83 3.53
N TYR A 104 -2.60 -5.98 3.67
CA TYR A 104 -1.34 -6.26 2.99
C TYR A 104 -1.49 -7.32 1.89
N PHE A 105 -0.81 -7.10 0.77
CA PHE A 105 -0.76 -8.03 -0.36
C PHE A 105 0.54 -7.83 -1.19
N ARG A 106 0.77 -8.68 -2.20
CA ARG A 106 1.91 -8.58 -3.12
C ARG A 106 1.48 -8.07 -4.50
N ASP A 107 2.14 -7.04 -5.02
CA ASP A 107 1.92 -6.57 -6.39
C ASP A 107 2.46 -7.57 -7.44
N PRO A 108 2.26 -7.35 -8.75
CA PRO A 108 2.78 -8.24 -9.79
C PRO A 108 4.31 -8.43 -9.77
N GLY A 109 5.06 -7.45 -9.25
CA GLY A 109 6.51 -7.52 -9.07
C GLY A 109 6.95 -8.21 -7.76
N GLY A 110 6.01 -8.58 -6.89
CA GLY A 110 6.27 -9.15 -5.57
C GLY A 110 6.56 -8.12 -4.47
N ASN A 111 6.38 -6.83 -4.74
CA ASN A 111 6.52 -5.78 -3.74
C ASN A 111 5.41 -5.91 -2.69
N LEU A 112 5.71 -5.68 -1.41
CA LEU A 112 4.68 -5.62 -0.37
C LEU A 112 3.94 -4.29 -0.48
N ILE A 113 2.62 -4.34 -0.56
CA ILE A 113 1.76 -3.16 -0.57
C ILE A 113 0.89 -3.19 0.68
N GLU A 114 0.73 -2.03 1.31
CA GLU A 114 -0.14 -1.81 2.47
C GLU A 114 -1.25 -0.84 2.07
N LEU A 115 -2.48 -1.30 2.02
CA LEU A 115 -3.65 -0.46 1.81
C LEU A 115 -4.21 -0.01 3.15
N ASN A 116 -4.50 1.28 3.25
CA ASN A 116 -4.90 1.92 4.49
C ASN A 116 -6.31 2.50 4.39
N TRP A 117 -7.14 2.12 5.35
CA TRP A 117 -8.53 2.54 5.46
C TRP A 117 -8.81 3.22 6.81
N PRO A 118 -9.54 4.35 6.84
CA PRO A 118 -9.63 5.19 8.04
C PRO A 118 -10.46 4.62 9.19
N ASP A 119 -11.42 3.74 8.93
CA ASP A 119 -12.40 3.36 9.95
C ASP A 119 -12.86 1.90 9.83
N ALA A 120 -12.39 1.06 10.74
CA ALA A 120 -12.76 -0.35 10.84
C ALA A 120 -14.25 -0.56 11.15
N SER A 121 -14.98 0.45 11.64
CA SER A 121 -16.41 0.33 11.92
C SER A 121 -17.27 0.33 10.66
N THR A 122 -16.74 0.83 9.53
CA THR A 122 -17.42 0.82 8.23
C THR A 122 -17.19 -0.47 7.45
N VAL A 123 -16.36 -1.38 7.96
CA VAL A 123 -15.99 -2.64 7.31
C VAL A 123 -16.92 -3.76 7.77
N ASP A 124 -17.54 -4.48 6.82
CA ASP A 124 -18.39 -5.63 7.13
C ASP A 124 -17.54 -6.85 7.56
N ARG A 125 -17.29 -6.95 8.86
CA ARG A 125 -16.49 -8.05 9.45
C ARG A 125 -17.00 -9.45 9.13
N SER A 126 -18.27 -9.61 8.74
CA SER A 126 -18.79 -10.92 8.34
C SER A 126 -18.19 -11.41 7.01
N ARG A 127 -17.77 -10.49 6.14
CA ARG A 127 -17.05 -10.78 4.89
C ARG A 127 -15.56 -10.96 5.09
N TYR A 128 -14.98 -10.30 6.10
CA TYR A 128 -13.54 -10.23 6.34
C TYR A 128 -13.11 -10.96 7.61
N THR A 129 -13.31 -12.27 7.65
CA THR A 129 -13.09 -13.07 8.87
C THR A 129 -11.64 -13.10 9.37
N THR A 130 -10.68 -12.68 8.55
CA THR A 130 -9.26 -12.56 8.93
C THR A 130 -8.92 -11.22 9.59
N LEU A 131 -9.82 -10.22 9.54
CA LEU A 131 -9.64 -8.92 10.18
C LEU A 131 -9.54 -9.11 11.70
N GLY A 132 -8.35 -8.89 12.24
CA GLY A 132 -8.10 -8.96 13.67
C GLY A 132 -7.52 -7.68 14.23
N ARG A 133 -7.83 -7.42 15.49
CA ARG A 133 -7.33 -6.23 16.18
C ARG A 133 -5.91 -6.46 16.66
N LEU A 134 -5.03 -5.51 16.40
CA LEU A 134 -3.65 -5.56 16.88
C LEU A 134 -3.58 -5.64 18.41
N VAL A 135 -4.47 -4.92 19.10
CA VAL A 135 -4.54 -4.88 20.57
C VAL A 135 -4.86 -6.23 21.22
N ASP A 136 -5.52 -7.15 20.49
CA ASP A 136 -5.82 -8.49 20.99
C ASP A 136 -4.64 -9.45 20.84
N ARG A 137 -3.73 -9.14 19.90
CA ARG A 137 -2.57 -9.96 19.56
C ARG A 137 -1.32 -9.51 20.30
N VAL A 138 -1.15 -8.20 20.48
CA VAL A 138 0.06 -7.56 21.01
C VAL A 138 -0.33 -6.48 22.02
N PRO A 139 0.09 -6.60 23.30
CA PRO A 139 -0.14 -5.57 24.30
C PRO A 139 0.43 -4.21 23.88
N GLN A 140 -0.35 -3.14 24.07
CA GLN A 140 0.05 -1.77 23.75
C GLN A 140 0.42 -1.00 25.02
N THR A 141 1.43 -0.14 24.92
CA THR A 141 1.66 0.89 25.94
C THR A 141 0.62 2.01 25.80
N ALA A 142 0.49 2.85 26.82
CA ALA A 142 -0.39 4.02 26.75
C ALA A 142 0.00 5.01 25.62
N GLU A 143 1.28 5.07 25.27
CA GLU A 143 1.79 5.88 24.15
C GLU A 143 1.48 5.21 22.81
N SER A 144 1.79 3.92 22.66
CA SER A 144 1.55 3.17 21.41
C SER A 144 0.06 3.11 21.03
N ALA A 145 -0.84 3.06 22.03
CA ALA A 145 -2.27 3.09 21.82
C ALA A 145 -2.79 4.41 21.21
N GLN A 146 -1.98 5.47 21.22
CA GLN A 146 -2.32 6.78 20.62
C GLN A 146 -1.78 6.92 19.19
N ALA A 147 -1.05 5.93 18.65
CA ALA A 147 -0.51 6.00 17.30
C ALA A 147 -1.65 6.01 16.27
N VAL A 148 -1.54 6.90 15.28
CA VAL A 148 -2.49 7.06 14.18
C VAL A 148 -1.74 7.15 12.85
N LEU A 149 -2.31 6.57 11.79
CA LEU A 149 -1.85 6.78 10.41
C LEU A 149 -2.37 8.12 9.89
N TYR A 150 -1.56 8.77 9.06
CA TYR A 150 -1.95 10.00 8.37
C TYR A 150 -2.56 9.63 7.01
N LEU A 151 -3.89 9.61 6.90
CA LEU A 151 -4.57 9.12 5.70
C LEU A 151 -5.04 10.21 4.73
N GLU A 152 -5.46 11.37 5.24
CA GLU A 152 -5.57 12.65 4.52
C GLU A 152 -6.03 13.76 5.50
N GLY A 153 -5.70 15.02 5.20
CA GLY A 153 -6.38 16.19 5.81
C GLY A 153 -6.13 16.54 7.28
N THR A 154 -5.35 15.78 8.07
CA THR A 154 -4.93 16.23 9.43
C THR A 154 -3.84 17.30 9.36
N ARG A 155 -4.10 18.40 8.65
CA ARG A 155 -3.53 19.69 9.02
C ARG A 155 -4.52 20.32 9.98
N SER A 156 -4.23 20.21 11.27
CA SER A 156 -4.77 21.11 12.29
C SER A 156 -4.40 22.56 11.97
#